data_AF-B2A0W7-F1
#
_entry.id   AF-B2A0W7-F1
#
_cell.length_a   1.000
_cell.length_b   1.000
_cell.length_c   1.000
_cell.angle_alpha   90.00
_cell.angle_beta   90.00
_cell.angle_gamma   90.00
#
_symmetry.space_group_name_H-M   'P 1'
#
loop_
_entity.id
_entity.type
_entity.pdbx_description
1 polymer ?
#
loop_
_entity_poly.entity_id
_entity_poly.type
_entity_poly.pdbx_seq_one_letter_code
_entity_poly.pdbx_strand_id
1 'polypeptide(L)'
;MKKLIYVLTVIAIIFYLVHIAREPPKQVDFKIDGQDLNITVNPIKPADEVLIPARFIFEPLGGELNWNGEKQITSISFEDKYIEFPIDSKEITVNNSKRKLADPIILQENRTYIPLEFAQEVLTAEARWNSATNTVVLDIPEKAFNRDFAEVKEKVQSYQKAREKSQDYTTDPKETAKEATNNKKNKQENSDPVKSEELIAHFIDVGQGDAIFIETPCDSHILVDAGQNWEGETVVTYLEELEINEIAKVVATHPHADHIGGLTDIYKNFEVDVTYDSGYEHDTQTYQEYYDLANKNSDFQIARTGDTLDLSCLEAEFIYPPEGKGEAEEVEVHDLNLILNINYGKQSILLTGDAEIPAEKEIIANHSELLPSDILKVGHHGSETSTSEDFLEIVDPEAAVIQVGEDNRYDHPHDEVLSRLEDNGAKIYRNDYHGNIVITIEDSNWEANVEPWN
;
A
#
# COMPACT_ATOMS: atom_id res chain seq x y z
N MET A 1 -50.64 21.39 -37.94
CA MET A 1 -50.64 21.15 -36.47
C MET A 1 -50.39 19.69 -36.09
N LYS A 2 -51.11 18.68 -36.65
CA LYS A 2 -50.89 17.26 -36.28
C LYS A 2 -49.48 16.69 -36.56
N LYS A 3 -48.78 17.16 -37.61
CA LYS A 3 -47.40 16.73 -37.92
C LYS A 3 -46.33 17.32 -36.97
N LEU A 4 -46.57 18.50 -36.40
CA LEU A 4 -45.61 19.15 -35.49
C LEU A 4 -45.66 18.54 -34.08
N ILE A 5 -46.85 18.13 -33.63
CA ILE A 5 -47.05 17.43 -32.37
C ILE A 5 -46.36 16.05 -32.40
N TYR A 6 -46.45 15.33 -33.52
CA TYR A 6 -45.80 14.02 -33.70
C TYR A 6 -44.27 14.10 -33.67
N VAL A 7 -43.68 15.15 -34.27
CA VAL A 7 -42.23 15.36 -34.23
C VAL A 7 -41.77 15.72 -32.81
N LEU A 8 -42.54 16.54 -32.07
CA LEU A 8 -42.23 16.87 -30.68
C LEU A 8 -42.40 15.68 -29.72
N THR A 9 -43.38 14.78 -29.96
CA THR A 9 -43.53 13.57 -29.12
C THR A 9 -42.47 12.52 -29.42
N VAL A 10 -42.02 12.39 -30.67
CA VAL A 10 -40.92 11.47 -31.02
C VAL A 10 -39.58 12.00 -30.51
N ILE A 11 -39.33 13.31 -30.54
CA ILE A 11 -38.13 13.90 -29.93
C ILE A 11 -38.19 13.78 -28.40
N ALA A 12 -39.35 13.99 -27.77
CA ALA A 12 -39.50 13.80 -26.34
C ALA A 12 -39.32 12.33 -25.92
N ILE A 13 -39.75 11.35 -26.72
CA ILE A 13 -39.56 9.92 -26.44
C ILE A 13 -38.10 9.47 -26.73
N ILE A 14 -37.43 10.05 -27.73
CA ILE A 14 -36.00 9.81 -27.98
C ILE A 14 -35.14 10.44 -26.87
N PHE A 15 -35.53 11.59 -26.32
CA PHE A 15 -34.86 12.15 -25.14
C PHE A 15 -35.22 11.42 -23.83
N TYR A 16 -36.46 10.93 -23.69
CA TYR A 16 -36.91 10.18 -22.51
C TYR A 16 -36.35 8.74 -22.48
N LEU A 17 -36.02 8.15 -23.63
CA LEU A 17 -35.35 6.85 -23.73
C LEU A 17 -33.82 6.93 -23.54
N VAL A 18 -33.23 8.13 -23.50
CA VAL A 18 -31.79 8.33 -23.23
C VAL A 18 -31.50 8.66 -21.75
N HIS A 19 -32.52 8.71 -20.89
CA HIS A 19 -32.35 8.92 -19.44
C HIS A 19 -33.07 7.85 -18.62
N ILE A 20 -32.77 6.57 -18.89
CA ILE A 20 -32.68 5.63 -17.76
C ILE A 20 -31.34 5.95 -17.12
N ALA A 21 -31.38 6.46 -15.88
CA ALA A 21 -30.17 6.68 -15.08
C ALA A 21 -29.39 5.36 -15.07
N ARG A 22 -28.26 5.33 -15.79
CA ARG A 22 -27.35 4.19 -15.75
C ARG A 22 -26.65 4.22 -14.41
N GLU A 23 -26.50 3.05 -13.79
CA GLU A 23 -25.65 2.92 -12.61
C GLU A 23 -24.25 3.46 -12.94
N PRO A 24 -23.54 4.09 -11.99
CA PRO A 24 -22.16 4.51 -12.23
C PRO A 24 -21.31 3.32 -12.67
N PRO A 25 -20.29 3.52 -13.53
CA PRO A 25 -19.35 2.47 -13.84
C PRO A 25 -18.70 1.96 -12.55
N LYS A 26 -18.48 0.66 -12.47
CA LYS A 26 -17.67 0.04 -11.41
C LYS A 26 -16.19 0.22 -11.64
N GLN A 27 -15.79 0.38 -12.89
CA GLN A 27 -14.40 0.54 -13.29
C GLN A 27 -14.31 1.39 -14.57
N VAL A 28 -13.16 2.03 -14.77
CA VAL A 28 -12.80 2.69 -16.02
C VAL A 28 -11.55 2.02 -16.59
N ASP A 29 -11.68 1.52 -17.82
CA ASP A 29 -10.60 0.87 -18.57
C ASP A 29 -10.03 1.86 -19.59
N PHE A 30 -8.72 1.86 -19.77
CA PHE A 30 -8.05 2.76 -20.71
C PHE A 30 -7.57 2.02 -21.96
N LYS A 31 -7.71 2.67 -23.12
CA LYS A 31 -7.18 2.20 -24.41
C LYS A 31 -6.41 3.32 -25.11
N ILE A 32 -5.48 2.95 -25.99
CA ILE A 32 -4.85 3.86 -26.95
C ILE A 32 -5.15 3.39 -28.38
N ASP A 33 -5.82 4.22 -29.17
CA ASP A 33 -6.29 3.89 -30.52
C ASP A 33 -6.93 2.48 -30.61
N GLY A 34 -7.78 2.18 -29.62
CA GLY A 34 -8.50 0.91 -29.49
C GLY A 34 -7.68 -0.26 -28.92
N GLN A 35 -6.37 -0.10 -28.71
CA GLN A 35 -5.51 -1.09 -28.06
C GLN A 35 -5.63 -0.96 -26.54
N ASP A 36 -5.85 -2.08 -25.84
CA ASP A 36 -5.93 -2.07 -24.39
C ASP A 36 -4.62 -1.64 -23.75
N LEU A 37 -4.73 -0.64 -22.87
CA LEU A 37 -3.66 -0.31 -21.95
C LEU A 37 -3.66 -1.23 -20.74
N ASN A 38 -4.75 -1.97 -20.44
CA ASN A 38 -4.95 -2.78 -19.22
C ASN A 38 -4.95 -1.97 -17.90
N ILE A 39 -4.96 -0.63 -17.96
CA ILE A 39 -5.10 0.19 -16.75
C ILE A 39 -6.57 0.14 -16.37
N THR A 40 -6.86 -0.16 -15.12
CA THR A 40 -8.21 -0.14 -14.57
C THR A 40 -8.22 0.70 -13.30
N VAL A 41 -9.09 1.70 -13.24
CA VAL A 41 -9.27 2.49 -12.01
C VAL A 41 -10.70 2.40 -11.51
N ASN A 42 -10.86 2.42 -10.20
CA ASN A 42 -12.16 2.49 -9.56
C ASN A 42 -12.60 3.95 -9.55
N PRO A 43 -13.69 4.31 -10.23
CA PRO A 43 -14.24 5.64 -10.13
C PRO A 43 -14.98 5.81 -8.80
N ILE A 44 -15.11 7.06 -8.37
CA ILE A 44 -16.03 7.44 -7.31
C ILE A 44 -17.18 8.26 -7.90
N LYS A 45 -18.35 8.22 -7.25
CA LYS A 45 -19.49 9.05 -7.65
C LYS A 45 -20.11 9.75 -6.45
N PRO A 46 -19.75 11.03 -6.21
CA PRO A 46 -20.32 11.80 -5.11
C PRO A 46 -21.71 12.40 -5.43
N ALA A 47 -22.01 12.73 -6.70
CA ALA A 47 -23.29 13.36 -7.08
C ALA A 47 -23.72 13.09 -8.53
N ASP A 48 -23.23 13.87 -9.50
CA ASP A 48 -23.76 13.92 -10.86
C ASP A 48 -22.80 13.28 -11.89
N GLU A 49 -21.49 13.49 -11.72
CA GLU A 49 -20.45 12.93 -12.59
C GLU A 49 -19.66 11.77 -11.96
N VAL A 50 -19.05 10.97 -12.83
CA VAL A 50 -18.08 9.93 -12.45
C VAL A 50 -16.74 10.61 -12.29
N LEU A 51 -16.10 10.48 -11.13
CA LEU A 51 -14.75 10.97 -10.91
C LEU A 51 -13.75 9.83 -10.95
N ILE A 52 -12.58 10.09 -11.50
CA ILE A 52 -11.50 9.12 -11.66
C ILE A 52 -10.20 9.71 -11.12
N PRO A 53 -9.32 8.88 -10.52
CA PRO A 53 -8.08 9.37 -9.96
C PRO A 53 -7.15 9.82 -11.11
N ALA A 54 -6.76 11.09 -11.12
CA ALA A 54 -6.10 11.72 -12.24
C ALA A 54 -4.69 11.14 -12.50
N ARG A 55 -3.97 10.84 -11.42
CA ARG A 55 -2.56 10.41 -11.44
C ARG A 55 -2.34 9.20 -12.35
N PHE A 56 -3.12 8.14 -12.14
CA PHE A 56 -3.11 6.88 -12.90
C PHE A 56 -3.36 7.02 -14.41
N ILE A 57 -3.83 8.18 -14.84
CA ILE A 57 -4.19 8.45 -16.23
C ILE A 57 -3.12 9.30 -16.89
N PHE A 58 -2.69 10.38 -16.23
CA PHE A 58 -1.77 11.34 -16.84
C PHE A 58 -0.32 10.90 -16.77
N GLU A 59 0.15 10.33 -15.65
CA GLU A 59 1.56 10.00 -15.48
C GLU A 59 2.09 8.93 -16.45
N PRO A 60 1.34 7.85 -16.77
CA PRO A 60 1.79 6.91 -17.78
C PRO A 60 1.91 7.54 -19.18
N LEU A 61 1.17 8.62 -19.43
CA LEU A 61 1.17 9.38 -20.67
C LEU A 61 2.20 10.53 -20.66
N GLY A 62 2.98 10.67 -19.58
CA GLY A 62 4.00 11.71 -19.43
C GLY A 62 3.50 13.04 -18.87
N GLY A 63 2.31 13.06 -18.26
CA GLY A 63 1.83 14.18 -17.46
C GLY A 63 2.41 14.17 -16.04
N GLU A 64 2.39 15.33 -15.40
CA GLU A 64 2.88 15.55 -14.04
C GLU A 64 1.78 16.19 -13.21
N LEU A 65 1.53 15.64 -12.01
CA LEU A 65 0.63 16.23 -11.04
C LEU A 65 1.45 16.85 -9.92
N ASN A 66 1.16 18.10 -9.58
CA ASN A 66 1.87 18.81 -8.53
C ASN A 66 0.87 19.43 -7.57
N TRP A 67 1.07 19.23 -6.27
CA TRP A 67 0.31 19.89 -5.23
C TRP A 67 1.02 21.17 -4.74
N ASN A 68 0.24 22.18 -4.38
CA ASN A 68 0.71 23.37 -3.69
C ASN A 68 -0.12 23.56 -2.42
N GLY A 69 0.37 23.03 -1.31
CA GLY A 69 -0.31 23.06 -0.01
C GLY A 69 -0.62 24.47 0.49
N GLU A 70 0.31 25.43 0.31
CA GLU A 70 0.11 26.82 0.75
C GLU A 70 -1.08 27.51 0.06
N LYS A 71 -1.33 27.18 -1.21
CA LYS A 71 -2.40 27.79 -2.01
C LYS A 71 -3.64 26.90 -2.13
N GLN A 72 -3.55 25.66 -1.63
CA GLN A 72 -4.51 24.59 -1.85
C GLN A 72 -4.87 24.39 -3.32
N ILE A 73 -3.84 24.38 -4.18
CA ILE A 73 -3.96 24.23 -5.63
C ILE A 73 -3.22 22.98 -6.06
N THR A 74 -3.89 22.09 -6.76
CA THR A 74 -3.22 21.06 -7.56
C THR A 74 -3.08 21.56 -8.99
N SER A 75 -2.02 21.14 -9.66
CA SER A 75 -1.83 21.38 -11.07
C SER A 75 -1.53 20.10 -11.82
N ILE A 76 -2.02 20.02 -13.06
CA ILE A 76 -1.69 18.99 -14.04
C ILE A 76 -0.92 19.67 -15.16
N SER A 77 0.32 19.24 -15.38
CA SER A 77 1.08 19.55 -16.58
C SER A 77 0.97 18.36 -17.53
N PHE A 78 0.42 18.57 -18.73
CA PHE A 78 0.28 17.51 -19.73
C PHE A 78 0.43 18.09 -21.13
N GLU A 79 1.49 17.70 -21.83
CA GLU A 79 1.84 18.24 -23.14
C GLU A 79 1.94 19.78 -23.14
N ASP A 80 1.10 20.46 -23.92
CA ASP A 80 1.00 21.92 -23.99
C ASP A 80 -0.02 22.52 -23.02
N LYS A 81 -0.60 21.70 -22.15
CA LYS A 81 -1.64 22.08 -21.20
C LYS A 81 -1.07 22.16 -19.80
N TYR A 82 -1.17 23.33 -19.20
CA TYR A 82 -1.01 23.53 -17.77
C TYR A 82 -2.37 23.87 -17.16
N ILE A 83 -2.82 23.00 -16.27
CA ILE A 83 -4.13 23.07 -15.64
C ILE A 83 -3.90 23.34 -14.15
N GLU A 84 -4.46 24.43 -13.62
CA GLU A 84 -4.46 24.71 -12.19
C GLU A 84 -5.89 24.66 -11.66
N PHE A 85 -6.06 24.02 -10.51
CA PHE A 85 -7.35 23.92 -9.87
C PHE A 85 -7.21 24.01 -8.36
N PRO A 86 -7.88 24.99 -7.72
CA PRO A 86 -8.11 24.94 -6.29
C PRO A 86 -8.97 23.71 -5.94
N ILE A 87 -8.68 23.05 -4.83
CA ILE A 87 -9.51 21.93 -4.34
C ILE A 87 -10.93 22.42 -4.04
N ASP A 88 -11.91 21.54 -4.28
CA ASP A 88 -13.35 21.77 -4.08
C ASP A 88 -13.93 22.92 -4.93
N SER A 89 -13.19 23.34 -5.97
CA SER A 89 -13.61 24.37 -6.90
C SER A 89 -14.12 23.76 -8.21
N LYS A 90 -15.25 24.28 -8.69
CA LYS A 90 -15.68 24.06 -10.10
C LYS A 90 -14.95 24.98 -11.07
N GLU A 91 -14.15 25.93 -10.60
CA GLU A 91 -13.35 26.83 -11.44
C GLU A 91 -11.92 26.34 -11.54
N ILE A 92 -11.45 26.15 -12.77
CA ILE A 92 -10.09 25.78 -13.11
C ILE A 92 -9.47 26.82 -14.04
N THR A 93 -8.15 26.79 -14.18
CA THR A 93 -7.42 27.57 -15.18
C THR A 93 -6.70 26.62 -16.11
N VAL A 94 -6.92 26.75 -17.42
CA VAL A 94 -6.17 26.00 -18.45
C VAL A 94 -5.36 27.01 -19.26
N ASN A 95 -4.03 26.92 -19.24
CA ASN A 95 -3.14 27.85 -19.92
C ASN A 95 -3.49 29.33 -19.65
N ASN A 96 -3.66 29.67 -18.37
CA ASN A 96 -4.06 31.00 -17.87
C ASN A 96 -5.49 31.46 -18.26
N SER A 97 -6.30 30.58 -18.86
CA SER A 97 -7.71 30.86 -19.19
C SER A 97 -8.65 30.19 -18.22
N LYS A 98 -9.48 30.97 -17.52
CA LYS A 98 -10.47 30.44 -16.57
C LYS A 98 -11.57 29.64 -17.27
N ARG A 99 -11.99 28.56 -16.63
CA ARG A 99 -13.05 27.68 -17.08
C ARG A 99 -13.83 27.10 -15.91
N LYS A 100 -15.09 26.72 -16.16
CA LYS A 100 -15.95 26.05 -15.18
C LYS A 100 -16.24 24.60 -15.57
N LEU A 101 -16.10 23.69 -14.61
CA LEU A 101 -16.43 22.27 -14.70
C LEU A 101 -17.88 22.00 -14.26
N ALA A 102 -18.41 20.84 -14.67
CA ALA A 102 -19.72 20.37 -14.25
C ALA A 102 -19.69 19.97 -12.77
N ASP A 103 -18.70 19.17 -12.37
CA ASP A 103 -18.37 18.84 -10.98
C ASP A 103 -16.96 19.28 -10.58
N PRO A 104 -16.70 19.50 -9.27
CA PRO A 104 -15.40 19.97 -8.83
C PRO A 104 -14.37 18.85 -8.98
N ILE A 105 -13.10 19.25 -9.15
CA ILE A 105 -12.00 18.34 -8.85
C ILE A 105 -11.90 18.27 -7.34
N ILE A 106 -11.92 17.05 -6.79
CA ILE A 106 -11.89 16.84 -5.35
C ILE A 106 -10.60 16.15 -4.95
N LEU A 107 -10.16 16.47 -3.74
CA LEU A 107 -9.17 15.70 -3.01
C LEU A 107 -9.96 14.79 -2.06
N GLN A 108 -9.93 13.48 -2.31
CA GLN A 108 -10.56 12.51 -1.43
C GLN A 108 -9.54 11.43 -1.10
N GLU A 109 -9.34 11.18 0.20
CA GLU A 109 -8.28 10.27 0.68
C GLU A 109 -6.95 10.63 0.02
N ASN A 110 -6.73 11.95 -0.05
CA ASN A 110 -5.57 12.62 -0.59
C ASN A 110 -5.12 12.18 -2.01
N ARG A 111 -6.06 11.59 -2.76
CA ARG A 111 -5.98 11.40 -4.21
C ARG A 111 -6.78 12.48 -4.92
N THR A 112 -6.20 13.03 -5.98
CA THR A 112 -6.89 14.00 -6.84
C THR A 112 -7.83 13.27 -7.79
N TYR A 113 -9.13 13.45 -7.60
CA TYR A 113 -10.18 12.90 -8.44
C TYR A 113 -10.73 13.95 -9.38
N ILE A 114 -10.60 13.70 -10.68
CA ILE A 114 -11.11 14.59 -11.71
C ILE A 114 -12.37 14.02 -12.36
N PRO A 115 -13.25 14.90 -12.88
CA PRO A 115 -14.41 14.43 -13.62
C PRO A 115 -14.02 13.68 -14.91
N LEU A 116 -14.70 12.58 -15.21
CA LEU A 116 -14.44 11.75 -16.39
C LEU A 116 -14.58 12.56 -17.69
N GLU A 117 -15.56 13.46 -17.80
CA GLU A 117 -15.70 14.30 -19.00
C GLU A 117 -14.53 15.28 -19.14
N PHE A 118 -13.98 15.73 -18.00
CA PHE A 118 -12.78 16.56 -18.01
C PHE A 118 -11.56 15.77 -18.50
N ALA A 119 -11.37 14.55 -18.01
CA ALA A 119 -10.32 13.65 -18.49
C ALA A 119 -10.43 13.39 -20.00
N GLN A 120 -11.65 13.12 -20.50
CA GLN A 120 -11.92 12.95 -21.93
C GLN A 120 -11.43 14.14 -22.75
N GLU A 121 -11.65 15.36 -22.28
CA GLU A 121 -11.23 16.54 -23.01
C GLU A 121 -9.71 16.75 -22.98
N VAL A 122 -9.09 16.65 -21.81
CA VAL A 122 -7.64 16.87 -21.67
C VAL A 122 -6.88 15.85 -22.53
N LEU A 123 -7.36 14.61 -22.57
CA LEU A 123 -6.75 13.52 -23.32
C LEU A 123 -7.27 13.40 -24.76
N THR A 124 -8.24 14.23 -25.16
CA THR A 124 -8.94 14.12 -26.45
C THR A 124 -9.52 12.71 -26.69
N ALA A 125 -9.97 12.06 -25.62
CA ALA A 125 -10.38 10.66 -25.58
C ALA A 125 -11.90 10.48 -25.79
N GLU A 126 -12.28 9.32 -26.33
CA GLU A 126 -13.67 8.89 -26.46
C GLU A 126 -14.06 7.94 -25.31
N ALA A 127 -15.13 8.26 -24.57
CA ALA A 127 -15.69 7.33 -23.60
C ALA A 127 -16.81 6.48 -24.21
N ARG A 128 -16.78 5.17 -23.96
CA ARG A 128 -17.81 4.20 -24.39
C ARG A 128 -18.31 3.40 -23.20
N TRP A 129 -19.63 3.19 -23.14
CA TRP A 129 -20.26 2.44 -22.06
C TRP A 129 -20.43 0.96 -22.41
N ASN A 130 -19.97 0.07 -21.52
CA ASN A 130 -20.27 -1.35 -21.56
C ASN A 130 -21.32 -1.71 -20.50
N SER A 131 -22.56 -1.95 -20.95
CA SER A 131 -23.67 -2.26 -20.05
C SER A 131 -23.66 -3.67 -19.48
N ALA A 132 -22.87 -4.60 -20.02
CA ALA A 132 -22.80 -5.96 -19.51
C ALA A 132 -21.88 -6.05 -18.28
N THR A 133 -20.81 -5.27 -18.26
CA THR A 133 -19.80 -5.26 -17.19
C THR A 133 -19.91 -4.04 -16.28
N ASN A 134 -20.76 -3.08 -16.63
CA ASN A 134 -20.88 -1.79 -15.95
C ASN A 134 -19.54 -1.02 -15.95
N THR A 135 -18.88 -1.00 -17.12
CA THR A 135 -17.54 -0.42 -17.31
C THR A 135 -17.61 0.75 -18.28
N VAL A 136 -16.81 1.79 -18.05
CA VAL A 136 -16.48 2.79 -19.07
C VAL A 136 -15.14 2.43 -19.71
N VAL A 137 -15.07 2.47 -21.03
CA VAL A 137 -13.82 2.40 -21.78
C VAL A 137 -13.46 3.81 -22.23
N LEU A 138 -12.31 4.32 -21.80
CA LEU A 138 -11.74 5.59 -22.23
C LEU A 138 -10.66 5.33 -23.31
N ASP A 139 -10.97 5.67 -24.55
CA ASP A 139 -10.13 5.42 -25.73
C ASP A 139 -9.37 6.70 -26.12
N ILE A 140 -8.09 6.74 -25.80
CA ILE A 140 -7.20 7.90 -25.97
C ILE A 140 -6.51 7.79 -27.34
N PRO A 141 -6.56 8.81 -28.20
CA PRO A 141 -5.86 8.72 -29.48
C PRO A 141 -4.34 8.83 -29.28
N GLU A 142 -3.52 8.03 -29.97
CA GLU A 142 -2.06 7.99 -29.77
C GLU A 142 -1.41 9.37 -29.96
N LYS A 143 -1.95 10.16 -30.90
CA LYS A 143 -1.55 11.55 -31.16
C LYS A 143 -1.85 12.55 -30.02
N ALA A 144 -2.51 12.14 -28.94
CA ALA A 144 -2.85 13.02 -27.81
C ALA A 144 -1.64 13.36 -26.95
N PHE A 145 -0.56 12.59 -27.05
CA PHE A 145 0.65 12.73 -26.26
C PHE A 145 1.88 12.53 -27.16
N ASN A 146 3.03 13.05 -26.75
CA ASN A 146 4.28 13.00 -27.48
C ASN A 146 5.25 12.02 -26.82
N ARG A 147 4.83 10.75 -26.77
CA ARG A 147 5.59 9.61 -26.25
C ARG A 147 5.40 8.41 -27.16
N ASP A 148 6.39 7.52 -27.20
CA ASP A 148 6.26 6.29 -27.97
C ASP A 148 5.25 5.36 -27.28
N PHE A 149 4.32 4.78 -28.05
CA PHE A 149 3.32 3.87 -27.48
C PHE A 149 3.95 2.67 -26.76
N ALA A 150 5.15 2.22 -27.17
CA ALA A 150 5.85 1.15 -26.47
C ALA A 150 6.38 1.63 -25.10
N GLU A 151 6.86 2.87 -24.98
CA GLU A 151 7.28 3.45 -23.69
C GLU A 151 6.09 3.59 -22.72
N VAL A 152 4.96 4.09 -23.23
CA VAL A 152 3.71 4.16 -22.46
C VAL A 152 3.31 2.74 -22.03
N LYS A 153 3.30 1.79 -22.96
CA LYS A 153 2.95 0.40 -22.68
C LYS A 153 3.90 -0.25 -21.69
N GLU A 154 5.20 0.04 -21.72
CA GLU A 154 6.19 -0.47 -20.78
C GLU A 154 5.94 0.06 -19.36
N LYS A 155 5.75 1.38 -19.21
CA LYS A 155 5.41 2.02 -17.92
C LYS A 155 4.06 1.55 -17.38
N VAL A 156 3.10 1.32 -18.27
CA VAL A 156 1.79 0.78 -17.92
C VAL A 156 1.87 -0.69 -17.51
N GLN A 157 2.69 -1.49 -18.22
CA GLN A 157 2.95 -2.88 -17.89
C GLN A 157 3.73 -3.03 -16.58
N SER A 158 4.59 -2.09 -16.20
CA SER A 158 5.21 -2.10 -14.87
C SER A 158 4.16 -1.86 -13.79
N TYR A 159 3.27 -0.87 -13.95
CA TYR A 159 2.16 -0.64 -13.02
C TYR A 159 1.17 -1.81 -12.93
N GLN A 160 0.91 -2.50 -14.05
CA GLN A 160 0.00 -3.65 -14.06
C GLN A 160 0.62 -4.92 -13.56
N LYS A 161 1.86 -5.23 -13.92
CA LYS A 161 2.53 -6.39 -13.33
C LYS A 161 2.62 -6.23 -11.82
N ALA A 162 2.78 -5.01 -11.32
CA ALA A 162 2.64 -4.69 -9.91
C ALA A 162 1.28 -5.05 -9.33
N ARG A 163 0.22 -4.61 -9.99
CA ARG A 163 -1.14 -4.76 -9.49
C ARG A 163 -1.79 -6.12 -9.76
N GLU A 164 -1.37 -6.82 -10.81
CA GLU A 164 -1.84 -8.15 -11.19
C GLU A 164 -1.14 -9.20 -10.33
N LYS A 165 0.15 -9.05 -10.01
CA LYS A 165 0.87 -9.97 -9.10
C LYS A 165 0.31 -9.90 -7.67
N SER A 166 -0.18 -8.74 -7.21
CA SER A 166 -0.91 -8.63 -5.95
C SER A 166 -2.37 -9.12 -6.00
N GLN A 167 -2.93 -9.37 -7.19
CA GLN A 167 -4.31 -9.86 -7.37
C GLN A 167 -4.41 -11.33 -7.84
N ASP A 168 -3.33 -11.92 -8.37
CA ASP A 168 -3.29 -13.33 -8.85
C ASP A 168 -3.21 -14.35 -7.69
N TYR A 169 -3.12 -13.86 -6.46
CA TYR A 169 -3.23 -14.64 -5.24
C TYR A 169 -4.68 -15.00 -4.84
N THR A 170 -5.62 -14.83 -5.78
CA THR A 170 -7.00 -15.31 -5.66
C THR A 170 -7.17 -16.81 -5.94
N THR A 171 -6.13 -17.62 -5.69
CA THR A 171 -6.30 -19.09 -5.71
C THR A 171 -6.82 -19.58 -4.35
N ASP A 172 -7.97 -20.27 -4.37
CA ASP A 172 -8.54 -20.95 -3.20
C ASP A 172 -7.45 -21.77 -2.48
N PRO A 173 -7.11 -21.45 -1.21
CA PRO A 173 -6.06 -22.13 -0.44
C PRO A 173 -6.25 -23.65 -0.32
N LYS A 174 -7.42 -24.18 -0.71
CA LYS A 174 -7.73 -25.61 -0.72
C LYS A 174 -7.21 -26.37 -1.93
N GLU A 175 -6.78 -25.71 -3.00
CA GLU A 175 -6.34 -26.40 -4.24
C GLU A 175 -4.84 -26.71 -4.26
N THR A 176 -3.99 -25.89 -3.64
CA THR A 176 -2.55 -26.11 -3.44
C THR A 176 -2.23 -27.19 -2.40
N ALA A 177 -3.13 -27.45 -1.45
CA ALA A 177 -2.93 -28.45 -0.40
C ALA A 177 -3.02 -29.94 -0.86
N LYS A 178 -3.46 -30.21 -2.09
CA LYS A 178 -3.73 -31.58 -2.58
C LYS A 178 -2.53 -32.32 -3.18
N GLU A 179 -1.43 -31.63 -3.50
CA GLU A 179 -0.23 -32.29 -4.04
C GLU A 179 0.83 -32.63 -2.99
N ALA A 180 0.74 -32.09 -1.77
CA ALA A 180 1.71 -32.35 -0.69
C ALA A 180 1.26 -33.38 0.37
N THR A 181 -0.02 -33.77 0.42
CA THR A 181 -0.57 -34.60 1.51
C THR A 181 -0.94 -36.03 1.08
N ASN A 182 0.04 -36.78 0.57
CA ASN A 182 -0.11 -38.25 0.43
C ASN A 182 0.72 -39.05 1.45
N ASN A 183 1.18 -38.42 2.54
CA ASN A 183 1.82 -39.11 3.66
C ASN A 183 1.50 -38.43 4.99
N LYS A 184 0.34 -38.77 5.58
CA LYS A 184 0.18 -39.11 7.02
C LYS A 184 -1.32 -39.18 7.35
N LYS A 185 -1.84 -40.40 7.31
CA LYS A 185 -3.14 -40.77 7.89
C LYS A 185 -2.94 -41.17 9.35
N ASN A 186 -3.69 -40.50 10.23
CA ASN A 186 -4.59 -41.04 11.26
C ASN A 186 -4.37 -40.53 12.70
N LYS A 187 -5.50 -39.96 13.20
CA LYS A 187 -6.06 -39.91 14.57
C LYS A 187 -5.54 -38.81 15.50
N GLN A 188 -6.39 -38.03 16.21
CA GLN A 188 -7.85 -37.91 16.27
C GLN A 188 -8.22 -36.68 17.14
N GLU A 189 -9.20 -35.88 16.68
CA GLU A 189 -10.30 -35.12 17.37
C GLU A 189 -10.09 -34.61 18.83
N ASN A 190 -10.53 -33.42 19.27
CA ASN A 190 -11.68 -32.61 18.86
C ASN A 190 -11.70 -31.26 19.60
N SER A 191 -11.63 -30.15 18.86
CA SER A 191 -12.43 -28.91 18.98
C SER A 191 -11.64 -27.82 18.25
N ASP A 192 -11.88 -27.66 16.95
CA ASP A 192 -11.20 -26.64 16.16
C ASP A 192 -11.49 -25.26 16.79
N PRO A 193 -10.47 -24.46 17.16
CA PRO A 193 -10.70 -23.07 17.48
C PRO A 193 -11.32 -22.41 16.24
N VAL A 194 -12.33 -21.56 16.47
CA VAL A 194 -12.97 -20.79 15.40
C VAL A 194 -11.85 -19.98 14.75
N LYS A 195 -11.47 -20.32 13.51
CA LYS A 195 -10.52 -19.51 12.74
C LYS A 195 -11.07 -18.09 12.70
N SER A 196 -10.29 -17.15 13.21
CA SER A 196 -10.49 -15.73 12.91
C SER A 196 -10.53 -15.57 11.38
N GLU A 197 -11.51 -14.85 10.85
CA GLU A 197 -11.50 -14.42 9.44
C GLU A 197 -10.73 -13.09 9.27
N GLU A 198 -10.05 -12.65 10.32
CA GLU A 198 -9.35 -11.37 10.38
C GLU A 198 -7.84 -11.59 10.53
N LEU A 199 -7.07 -10.74 9.86
CA LEU A 199 -5.66 -10.49 10.15
C LEU A 199 -5.58 -9.21 10.99
N ILE A 200 -4.97 -9.28 12.17
CA ILE A 200 -4.89 -8.12 13.08
C ILE A 200 -3.43 -7.75 13.27
N ALA A 201 -3.07 -6.52 12.90
CA ALA A 201 -1.73 -5.97 13.05
C ALA A 201 -1.70 -4.93 14.18
N HIS A 202 -0.94 -5.21 15.22
CA HIS A 202 -0.73 -4.38 16.39
C HIS A 202 0.61 -3.68 16.28
N PHE A 203 0.57 -2.37 16.01
CA PHE A 203 1.73 -1.49 16.07
C PHE A 203 1.87 -1.00 17.50
N ILE A 204 2.67 -1.72 18.28
CA ILE A 204 2.82 -1.53 19.72
C ILE A 204 3.62 -0.25 19.96
N ASP A 205 3.12 0.59 20.86
CA ASP A 205 3.82 1.77 21.33
C ASP A 205 4.91 1.36 22.32
N VAL A 206 6.11 1.19 21.78
CA VAL A 206 7.34 1.00 22.54
C VAL A 206 8.10 2.32 22.70
N GLY A 207 7.51 3.47 22.35
CA GLY A 207 8.25 4.72 22.25
C GLY A 207 9.08 4.78 20.96
N GLN A 208 10.38 5.07 21.07
CA GLN A 208 11.25 5.12 19.89
C GLN A 208 11.72 3.71 19.53
N GLY A 209 11.17 3.17 18.45
CA GLY A 209 11.50 1.86 17.91
C GLY A 209 10.32 1.22 17.20
N ASP A 210 10.54 0.03 16.64
CA ASP A 210 9.50 -0.77 16.00
C ASP A 210 9.19 -2.02 16.83
N ALA A 211 7.90 -2.33 16.93
CA ALA A 211 7.37 -3.56 17.51
C ALA A 211 5.98 -3.81 16.91
N ILE A 212 5.87 -4.82 16.05
CA ILE A 212 4.63 -5.12 15.32
C ILE A 212 4.25 -6.57 15.58
N PHE A 213 3.12 -6.78 16.24
CA PHE A 213 2.57 -8.11 16.46
C PHE A 213 1.42 -8.37 15.51
N ILE A 214 1.38 -9.54 14.88
CA ILE A 214 0.36 -9.89 13.89
C ILE A 214 -0.31 -11.19 14.27
N GLU A 215 -1.61 -11.12 14.54
CA GLU A 215 -2.49 -12.28 14.70
C GLU A 215 -3.02 -12.69 13.33
N THR A 216 -2.67 -13.90 12.89
CA THR A 216 -3.08 -14.39 11.57
C THR A 216 -4.39 -15.19 11.64
N PRO A 217 -5.15 -15.28 10.53
CA PRO A 217 -6.39 -16.08 10.45
C PRO A 217 -6.21 -17.58 10.74
N CYS A 218 -4.97 -18.08 10.73
CA CYS A 218 -4.63 -19.46 11.04
C CYS A 218 -4.13 -19.67 12.47
N ASP A 219 -4.34 -18.71 13.38
CA ASP A 219 -3.93 -18.81 14.78
C ASP A 219 -2.41 -19.03 14.93
N SER A 220 -1.66 -18.44 13.99
CA SER A 220 -0.20 -18.34 14.03
C SER A 220 0.15 -16.88 14.22
N HIS A 221 1.19 -16.61 15.01
CA HIS A 221 1.55 -15.25 15.37
C HIS A 221 2.90 -14.85 14.78
N ILE A 222 2.98 -13.64 14.25
CA ILE A 222 4.22 -13.05 13.73
C ILE A 222 4.59 -11.88 14.65
N LEU A 223 5.84 -11.79 15.05
CA LEU A 223 6.39 -10.61 15.69
C LEU A 223 7.48 -10.02 14.80
N VAL A 224 7.34 -8.76 14.42
CA VAL A 224 8.35 -8.01 13.67
C VAL A 224 8.92 -6.96 14.61
N ASP A 225 10.19 -7.13 14.97
CA ASP A 225 10.91 -6.33 15.97
C ASP A 225 10.22 -6.27 17.35
N ALA A 226 10.90 -5.66 18.34
CA ALA A 226 10.39 -5.56 19.71
C ALA A 226 10.96 -4.34 20.49
N GLY A 227 11.32 -3.26 19.80
CA GLY A 227 11.83 -2.05 20.44
C GLY A 227 13.21 -2.21 21.08
N GLN A 228 13.56 -1.24 21.93
CA GLN A 228 14.81 -1.17 22.68
C GLN A 228 14.92 -2.22 23.77
N ASN A 229 16.14 -2.41 24.28
CA ASN A 229 16.45 -3.36 25.35
C ASN A 229 15.60 -3.20 26.62
N TRP A 230 15.08 -2.01 26.92
CA TRP A 230 14.22 -1.77 28.09
C TRP A 230 12.72 -1.79 27.75
N GLU A 231 12.36 -1.93 26.48
CA GLU A 231 10.97 -1.98 25.99
C GLU A 231 10.48 -3.44 25.81
N GLY A 232 11.38 -4.43 25.90
CA GLY A 232 11.02 -5.85 25.82
C GLY A 232 9.92 -6.26 26.82
N GLU A 233 9.97 -5.76 28.07
CA GLU A 233 8.92 -6.03 29.07
C GLU A 233 7.55 -5.44 28.65
N THR A 234 7.52 -4.31 27.94
CA THR A 234 6.30 -3.73 27.38
C THR A 234 5.68 -4.68 26.36
N VAL A 235 6.48 -5.20 25.42
CA VAL A 235 6.00 -6.14 24.40
C VAL A 235 5.57 -7.46 25.03
N VAL A 236 6.35 -8.01 25.96
CA VAL A 236 5.99 -9.24 26.70
C VAL A 236 4.66 -9.07 27.41
N THR A 237 4.48 -7.99 28.17
CA THR A 237 3.23 -7.72 28.90
C THR A 237 2.05 -7.61 27.93
N TYR A 238 2.23 -6.91 26.81
CA TYR A 238 1.19 -6.76 25.78
C TYR A 238 0.75 -8.11 25.22
N LEU A 239 1.70 -8.98 24.88
CA LEU A 239 1.40 -10.33 24.35
C LEU A 239 0.79 -11.26 25.42
N GLU A 240 1.21 -11.17 26.68
CA GLU A 240 0.59 -11.90 27.78
C GLU A 240 -0.87 -11.47 28.03
N GLU A 241 -1.18 -10.18 27.88
CA GLU A 241 -2.55 -9.65 27.96
C GLU A 241 -3.45 -10.13 26.81
N LEU A 242 -2.85 -10.44 25.65
CA LEU A 242 -3.50 -11.10 24.52
C LEU A 242 -3.55 -12.64 24.67
N GLU A 243 -3.12 -13.18 25.81
CA GLU A 243 -3.06 -14.62 26.10
C GLU A 243 -2.19 -15.43 25.10
N ILE A 244 -1.20 -14.78 24.49
CA ILE A 244 -0.26 -15.39 23.55
C ILE A 244 0.79 -16.18 24.32
N ASN A 245 1.14 -17.38 23.84
CA ASN A 245 2.14 -18.24 24.49
C ASN A 245 3.26 -18.68 23.54
N GLU A 246 3.05 -18.54 22.24
CA GLU A 246 3.94 -19.02 21.18
C GLU A 246 3.97 -18.01 20.04
N ILE A 247 5.14 -17.82 19.43
CA ILE A 247 5.34 -16.95 18.28
C ILE A 247 5.89 -17.80 17.14
N ALA A 248 5.08 -17.99 16.10
CA ALA A 248 5.45 -18.86 14.97
C ALA A 248 6.61 -18.27 14.15
N LYS A 249 6.66 -16.94 14.03
CA LYS A 249 7.64 -16.24 13.20
C LYS A 249 8.11 -14.98 13.93
N VAL A 250 9.41 -14.86 14.16
CA VAL A 250 10.04 -13.59 14.51
C VAL A 250 10.77 -13.04 13.28
N VAL A 251 10.61 -11.75 13.00
CA VAL A 251 11.36 -11.04 11.96
C VAL A 251 12.15 -9.93 12.65
N ALA A 252 13.48 -10.04 12.60
CA ALA A 252 14.41 -9.02 13.07
C ALA A 252 14.88 -8.20 11.86
N THR A 253 14.32 -7.00 11.70
CA THR A 253 14.48 -6.25 10.45
C THR A 253 15.92 -5.86 10.19
N HIS A 254 16.61 -5.34 11.21
CA HIS A 254 18.03 -4.98 11.17
C HIS A 254 18.57 -4.85 12.61
N PRO A 255 19.90 -4.79 12.83
CA PRO A 255 20.50 -5.03 14.15
C PRO A 255 20.51 -3.81 15.08
N HIS A 256 19.77 -2.74 14.77
CA HIS A 256 19.67 -1.60 15.67
C HIS A 256 18.87 -1.93 16.94
N ALA A 257 19.26 -1.27 18.03
CA ALA A 257 18.78 -1.63 19.35
C ALA A 257 17.28 -1.37 19.51
N ASP A 258 16.74 -0.34 18.88
CA ASP A 258 15.33 0.04 18.82
C ASP A 258 14.46 -0.88 17.94
N HIS A 259 15.04 -1.95 17.43
CA HIS A 259 14.35 -3.01 16.71
C HIS A 259 14.53 -4.36 17.42
N ILE A 260 15.78 -4.80 17.58
CA ILE A 260 16.09 -6.14 18.11
C ILE A 260 16.29 -6.18 19.62
N GLY A 261 16.32 -5.03 20.31
CA GLY A 261 16.67 -4.94 21.72
C GLY A 261 15.73 -5.74 22.63
N GLY A 262 14.42 -5.54 22.44
CA GLY A 262 13.39 -6.24 23.22
C GLY A 262 13.24 -7.72 22.86
N LEU A 263 13.75 -8.16 21.71
CA LEU A 263 13.66 -9.58 21.30
C LEU A 263 14.38 -10.50 22.30
N THR A 264 15.38 -9.99 23.02
CA THR A 264 16.04 -10.76 24.08
C THR A 264 15.07 -11.20 25.18
N ASP A 265 14.06 -10.40 25.50
CA ASP A 265 13.02 -10.76 26.48
C ASP A 265 11.93 -11.63 25.86
N ILE A 266 11.66 -11.47 24.56
CA ILE A 266 10.76 -12.36 23.82
C ILE A 266 11.26 -13.81 23.89
N TYR A 267 12.52 -14.09 23.54
CA TYR A 267 13.08 -15.44 23.60
C TYR A 267 13.21 -16.01 25.03
N LYS A 268 13.08 -15.19 26.07
CA LYS A 268 13.08 -15.66 27.47
C LYS A 268 11.68 -16.06 27.94
N ASN A 269 10.63 -15.51 27.34
CA ASN A 269 9.25 -15.64 27.82
C ASN A 269 8.33 -16.43 26.88
N PHE A 270 8.63 -16.46 25.58
CA PHE A 270 7.80 -17.16 24.58
C PHE A 270 8.59 -18.26 23.86
N GLU A 271 7.88 -19.31 23.43
CA GLU A 271 8.42 -20.28 22.47
C GLU A 271 8.41 -19.63 21.08
N VAL A 272 9.53 -19.72 20.36
CA VAL A 272 9.68 -19.15 19.01
C VAL A 272 10.10 -20.25 18.03
N ASP A 273 9.30 -20.44 16.98
CA ASP A 273 9.54 -21.49 16.00
C ASP A 273 10.67 -21.13 15.02
N VAL A 274 10.54 -20.00 14.32
CA VAL A 274 11.48 -19.56 13.29
C VAL A 274 11.80 -18.07 13.48
N THR A 275 13.08 -17.73 13.37
CA THR A 275 13.54 -16.34 13.33
C THR A 275 14.11 -16.04 11.95
N TYR A 276 13.66 -14.95 11.33
CA TYR A 276 14.23 -14.38 10.13
C TYR A 276 15.04 -13.15 10.47
N ASP A 277 16.28 -13.10 10.00
CA ASP A 277 17.24 -12.04 10.29
C ASP A 277 17.81 -11.46 9.00
N SER A 278 18.16 -10.18 9.01
CA SER A 278 18.84 -9.50 7.89
C SER A 278 20.18 -10.14 7.50
N GLY A 279 20.83 -10.84 8.43
CA GLY A 279 22.19 -11.34 8.30
C GLY A 279 23.26 -10.25 8.38
N TYR A 280 22.90 -9.02 8.78
CA TYR A 280 23.88 -7.97 9.07
C TYR A 280 24.46 -8.16 10.47
N GLU A 281 25.72 -8.56 10.56
CA GLU A 281 26.42 -8.61 11.84
C GLU A 281 26.75 -7.21 12.36
N HIS A 282 26.49 -6.96 13.64
CA HIS A 282 26.75 -5.65 14.25
C HIS A 282 27.55 -5.80 15.56
N ASP A 283 28.59 -4.98 15.76
CA ASP A 283 29.47 -5.06 16.95
C ASP A 283 28.87 -4.31 18.15
N THR A 284 27.68 -4.73 18.58
CA THR A 284 27.02 -4.24 19.79
C THR A 284 26.71 -5.39 20.74
N GLN A 285 26.67 -5.08 22.04
CA GLN A 285 26.23 -6.04 23.06
C GLN A 285 24.79 -6.49 22.79
N THR A 286 23.90 -5.56 22.39
CA THR A 286 22.51 -5.88 22.05
C THR A 286 22.42 -6.94 20.95
N TYR A 287 23.15 -6.76 19.84
CA TYR A 287 23.15 -7.74 18.75
C TYR A 287 23.67 -9.10 19.20
N GLN A 288 24.78 -9.14 19.94
CA GLN A 288 25.36 -10.41 20.42
C GLN A 288 24.38 -11.17 21.33
N GLU A 289 23.72 -10.47 22.26
CA GLU A 289 22.76 -11.09 23.17
C GLU A 289 21.51 -11.59 22.45
N TYR A 290 20.98 -10.80 21.51
CA TYR A 290 19.87 -11.20 20.64
C TYR A 290 20.24 -12.44 19.81
N TYR A 291 21.36 -12.39 19.09
CA TYR A 291 21.79 -13.46 18.19
C TYR A 291 22.00 -14.78 18.93
N ASP A 292 22.66 -14.76 20.09
CA ASP A 292 22.89 -15.95 20.90
C ASP A 292 21.57 -16.60 21.37
N LEU A 293 20.55 -15.80 21.68
CA LEU A 293 19.23 -16.28 22.07
C LEU A 293 18.43 -16.78 20.87
N ALA A 294 18.38 -16.03 19.78
CA ALA A 294 17.66 -16.38 18.57
C ALA A 294 18.17 -17.70 17.98
N ASN A 295 19.50 -17.83 17.81
CA ASN A 295 20.15 -19.03 17.28
C ASN A 295 20.03 -20.25 18.21
N LYS A 296 19.80 -20.04 19.51
CA LYS A 296 19.62 -21.12 20.48
C LYS A 296 18.16 -21.58 20.61
N ASN A 297 17.22 -20.65 20.52
CA ASN A 297 15.83 -20.86 20.91
C ASN A 297 14.85 -20.89 19.72
N SER A 298 15.32 -20.78 18.48
CA SER A 298 14.49 -20.86 17.26
C SER A 298 15.26 -21.50 16.10
N ASP A 299 14.55 -21.85 15.03
CA ASP A 299 15.18 -22.10 13.72
C ASP A 299 15.59 -20.76 13.10
N PHE A 300 16.86 -20.40 13.23
CA PHE A 300 17.40 -19.12 12.79
C PHE A 300 17.73 -19.15 11.29
N GLN A 301 17.16 -18.20 10.54
CA GLN A 301 17.28 -18.08 9.10
C GLN A 301 17.68 -16.66 8.71
N ILE A 302 18.54 -16.55 7.71
CA ILE A 302 18.84 -15.27 7.08
C ILE A 302 17.88 -15.10 5.90
N ALA A 303 17.06 -14.05 5.93
CA ALA A 303 16.04 -13.81 4.90
C ALA A 303 16.58 -12.99 3.73
N ARG A 304 16.16 -13.32 2.52
CA ARG A 304 16.46 -12.59 1.28
C ARG A 304 15.21 -12.39 0.46
N THR A 305 15.29 -11.51 -0.54
CA THR A 305 14.22 -11.29 -1.51
C THR A 305 13.71 -12.63 -2.09
N GLY A 306 12.40 -12.87 -2.01
CA GLY A 306 11.72 -14.07 -2.49
C GLY A 306 11.53 -15.16 -1.42
N ASP A 307 12.16 -15.04 -0.25
CA ASP A 307 11.86 -15.91 0.88
C ASP A 307 10.45 -15.58 1.43
N THR A 308 9.77 -16.59 1.97
CA THR A 308 8.40 -16.45 2.47
C THR A 308 8.26 -16.96 3.90
N LEU A 309 7.32 -16.39 4.64
CA LEU A 309 6.86 -16.95 5.91
C LEU A 309 5.87 -18.07 5.58
N ASP A 310 6.24 -19.31 5.84
CA ASP A 310 5.40 -20.49 5.56
C ASP A 310 4.13 -20.50 6.44
N LEU A 311 3.08 -19.82 5.96
CA LEU A 311 1.78 -19.65 6.60
C LEU A 311 0.67 -20.00 5.59
N SER A 312 -0.24 -20.87 6.00
CA SER A 312 -1.29 -21.38 5.08
C SER A 312 -2.47 -20.43 4.85
N CYS A 313 -2.52 -19.30 5.55
CA CYS A 313 -3.69 -18.41 5.60
C CYS A 313 -3.49 -17.03 4.99
N LEU A 314 -2.25 -16.67 4.68
CA LEU A 314 -1.87 -15.41 4.08
C LEU A 314 -0.57 -15.61 3.31
N GLU A 315 -0.18 -14.63 2.53
CA GLU A 315 1.14 -14.62 1.89
C GLU A 315 1.98 -13.53 2.53
N ALA A 316 3.20 -13.88 2.87
CA ALA A 316 4.16 -12.97 3.46
C ALA A 316 5.52 -13.24 2.82
N GLU A 317 5.99 -12.30 2.01
CA GLU A 317 7.21 -12.41 1.20
C GLU A 317 8.19 -11.30 1.56
N PHE A 318 9.45 -11.66 1.77
CA PHE A 318 10.54 -10.69 1.87
C PHE A 318 10.85 -10.14 0.48
N ILE A 319 10.84 -8.82 0.33
CA ILE A 319 11.12 -8.16 -0.96
C ILE A 319 12.53 -7.58 -1.01
N TYR A 320 13.21 -7.54 0.14
CA TYR A 320 14.55 -7.01 0.31
C TYR A 320 15.17 -7.56 1.61
N PRO A 321 16.51 -7.76 1.70
CA PRO A 321 17.53 -7.50 0.68
C PRO A 321 17.73 -8.66 -0.31
N PRO A 322 18.20 -8.40 -1.54
CA PRO A 322 18.50 -9.45 -2.52
C PRO A 322 19.71 -10.32 -2.11
N GLU A 323 19.81 -11.50 -2.72
CA GLU A 323 20.95 -12.40 -2.52
C GLU A 323 22.29 -11.72 -2.85
N GLY A 324 23.32 -11.98 -2.05
CA GLY A 324 24.66 -11.37 -2.19
C GLY A 324 24.77 -9.93 -1.69
N LYS A 325 23.66 -9.29 -1.30
CA LYS A 325 23.73 -8.00 -0.60
C LYS A 325 24.37 -8.20 0.78
N GLY A 326 25.23 -7.27 1.18
CA GLY A 326 25.98 -7.39 2.43
C GLY A 326 27.39 -7.98 2.29
N GLU A 327 27.75 -8.50 1.11
CA GLU A 327 29.08 -9.11 0.88
C GLU A 327 30.19 -8.09 0.54
N ALA A 328 29.86 -6.79 0.44
CA ALA A 328 30.82 -5.72 0.16
C ALA A 328 31.59 -5.30 1.44
N GLU A 329 32.79 -4.72 1.27
CA GLU A 329 33.64 -4.32 2.42
C GLU A 329 33.04 -3.17 3.26
N GLU A 330 32.16 -2.36 2.69
CA GLU A 330 31.43 -1.28 3.38
C GLU A 330 29.94 -1.40 3.00
N VAL A 331 29.10 -1.75 3.99
CA VAL A 331 27.65 -1.88 3.83
C VAL A 331 27.02 -1.08 4.96
N GLU A 332 26.13 -0.15 4.61
CA GLU A 332 25.34 0.59 5.58
C GLU A 332 24.37 -0.40 6.26
N VAL A 333 24.16 -0.29 7.57
CA VAL A 333 23.33 -1.23 8.34
C VAL A 333 21.88 -1.30 7.85
N HIS A 334 21.33 -0.16 7.44
CA HIS A 334 20.00 -0.02 6.83
C HIS A 334 19.94 -0.58 5.41
N ASP A 335 21.09 -0.79 4.74
CA ASP A 335 21.14 -1.43 3.41
C ASP A 335 20.79 -2.93 3.47
N LEU A 336 20.73 -3.57 4.65
CA LEU A 336 20.26 -4.96 4.81
C LEU A 336 18.93 -5.06 5.57
N ASN A 337 18.24 -3.96 5.80
CA ASN A 337 16.94 -3.97 6.48
C ASN A 337 15.93 -4.89 5.77
N LEU A 338 15.33 -5.85 6.48
CA LEU A 338 14.28 -6.70 5.90
C LEU A 338 13.02 -5.88 5.60
N ILE A 339 12.50 -6.02 4.38
CA ILE A 339 11.18 -5.48 4.00
C ILE A 339 10.24 -6.64 3.73
N LEU A 340 9.13 -6.67 4.46
CA LEU A 340 8.13 -7.74 4.40
C LEU A 340 6.83 -7.21 3.79
N ASN A 341 6.40 -7.82 2.69
CA ASN A 341 5.08 -7.59 2.10
C ASN A 341 4.13 -8.70 2.55
N ILE A 342 2.98 -8.34 3.13
CA ILE A 342 1.97 -9.27 3.63
C ILE A 342 0.68 -9.03 2.84
N ASN A 343 0.16 -10.05 2.18
CA ASN A 343 -1.12 -10.02 1.48
C ASN A 343 -2.14 -10.91 2.19
N TYR A 344 -3.31 -10.34 2.49
CA TYR A 344 -4.45 -11.05 3.05
C TYR A 344 -5.76 -10.59 2.39
N GLY A 345 -6.46 -11.52 1.74
CA GLY A 345 -7.66 -11.19 0.98
C GLY A 345 -7.35 -10.23 -0.17
N LYS A 346 -7.94 -9.04 -0.15
CA LYS A 346 -7.67 -7.95 -1.11
C LYS A 346 -6.87 -6.79 -0.51
N GLN A 347 -6.30 -7.02 0.66
CA GLN A 347 -5.62 -6.00 1.45
C GLN A 347 -4.16 -6.40 1.65
N SER A 348 -3.27 -5.42 1.77
CA SER A 348 -1.85 -5.69 2.00
C SER A 348 -1.17 -4.70 2.94
N ILE A 349 -0.13 -5.20 3.59
CA ILE A 349 0.72 -4.46 4.52
C ILE A 349 2.16 -4.51 4.01
N LEU A 350 2.82 -3.35 3.91
CA LEU A 350 4.25 -3.25 3.68
C LEU A 350 4.96 -2.82 4.97
N LEU A 351 5.81 -3.70 5.49
CA LEU A 351 6.62 -3.45 6.67
C LEU A 351 8.05 -3.15 6.24
N THR A 352 8.44 -1.87 6.29
CA THR A 352 9.71 -1.41 5.73
C THR A 352 10.84 -1.30 6.73
N GLY A 353 10.61 -1.52 8.03
CA GLY A 353 11.60 -1.22 9.08
C GLY A 353 12.22 0.16 8.88
N ASP A 354 13.55 0.21 8.83
CA ASP A 354 14.35 1.42 8.60
C ASP A 354 14.93 1.52 7.19
N ALA A 355 14.27 0.91 6.20
CA ALA A 355 14.72 1.02 4.82
C ALA A 355 14.78 2.48 4.36
N GLU A 356 15.99 2.92 3.97
CA GLU A 356 16.23 4.26 3.46
C GLU A 356 16.08 4.34 1.93
N ILE A 357 16.10 5.57 1.40
CA ILE A 357 15.98 5.89 -0.03
C ILE A 357 16.83 5.01 -0.97
N PRO A 358 18.09 4.61 -0.65
CA PRO A 358 18.85 3.68 -1.48
C PRO A 358 18.16 2.32 -1.65
N ALA A 359 17.64 1.73 -0.56
CA ALA A 359 16.88 0.48 -0.60
C ALA A 359 15.57 0.67 -1.38
N GLU A 360 14.84 1.76 -1.13
CA GLU A 360 13.62 2.10 -1.87
C GLU A 360 13.86 2.14 -3.38
N LYS A 361 14.90 2.86 -3.83
CA LYS A 361 15.26 2.96 -5.25
C LYS A 361 15.61 1.62 -5.85
N GLU A 362 16.31 0.77 -5.11
CA GLU A 362 16.67 -0.56 -5.58
C GLU A 362 15.44 -1.46 -5.74
N ILE A 363 14.51 -1.40 -4.79
CA ILE A 363 13.26 -2.16 -4.86
C ILE A 363 12.40 -1.62 -6.00
N ILE A 364 12.28 -0.30 -6.17
CA ILE A 364 11.58 0.30 -7.30
C ILE A 364 12.14 -0.21 -8.64
N ALA A 365 13.47 -0.28 -8.75
CA ALA A 365 14.14 -0.70 -9.97
C ALA A 365 13.98 -2.21 -10.28
N ASN A 366 13.89 -3.06 -9.27
CA ASN A 366 13.97 -4.52 -9.45
C ASN A 366 12.70 -5.29 -9.06
N HIS A 367 11.89 -4.73 -8.17
CA HIS A 367 10.77 -5.35 -7.47
C HIS A 367 9.61 -4.37 -7.23
N SER A 368 9.45 -3.32 -8.06
CA SER A 368 8.35 -2.36 -7.92
C SER A 368 6.99 -3.04 -7.98
N GLU A 369 6.92 -4.26 -8.53
CA GLU A 369 5.70 -5.03 -8.57
C GLU A 369 5.20 -5.53 -7.21
N LEU A 370 6.04 -5.50 -6.18
CA LEU A 370 5.71 -5.97 -4.83
C LEU A 370 5.44 -4.82 -3.85
N LEU A 371 5.55 -3.57 -4.32
CA LEU A 371 5.42 -2.37 -3.49
C LEU A 371 3.99 -1.90 -3.21
N PRO A 372 3.01 -2.00 -4.14
CA PRO A 372 1.66 -1.51 -3.88
C PRO A 372 1.08 -2.13 -2.61
N SER A 373 0.71 -1.31 -1.62
CA SER A 373 0.19 -1.80 -0.35
C SER A 373 -0.81 -0.85 0.29
N ASP A 374 -1.90 -1.37 0.84
CA ASP A 374 -2.96 -0.56 1.45
C ASP A 374 -2.50 0.07 2.78
N ILE A 375 -1.66 -0.64 3.52
CA ILE A 375 -1.10 -0.19 4.80
C ILE A 375 0.42 -0.19 4.70
N LEU A 376 1.02 0.96 4.99
CA LEU A 376 2.47 1.14 5.04
C LEU A 376 2.91 1.39 6.48
N LYS A 377 3.83 0.56 7.00
CA LYS A 377 4.71 1.01 8.09
C LYS A 377 5.70 1.99 7.48
N VAL A 378 5.64 3.25 7.90
CA VAL A 378 6.55 4.31 7.44
C VAL A 378 7.99 3.97 7.83
N GLY A 379 8.90 4.16 6.88
CA GLY A 379 10.30 3.83 7.02
C GLY A 379 11.01 4.69 8.06
N HIS A 380 11.88 4.07 8.85
CA HIS A 380 12.84 4.74 9.73
C HIS A 380 12.19 5.78 10.66
N HIS A 381 11.06 5.38 11.24
CA HIS A 381 10.23 6.18 12.16
C HIS A 381 9.78 7.55 11.60
N GLY A 382 9.85 7.75 10.27
CA GLY A 382 9.61 9.05 9.64
C GLY A 382 10.84 9.93 9.49
N SER A 383 12.04 9.34 9.38
CA SER A 383 13.25 10.04 8.95
C SER A 383 13.12 10.59 7.53
N GLU A 384 13.66 11.79 7.27
CA GLU A 384 13.71 12.37 5.92
C GLU A 384 14.56 11.54 4.91
N THR A 385 15.39 10.62 5.43
CA THR A 385 16.22 9.68 4.64
C THR A 385 15.43 8.50 4.09
N SER A 386 14.15 8.39 4.44
CA SER A 386 13.24 7.31 4.05
C SER A 386 11.93 7.89 3.54
N THR A 387 11.05 7.00 3.10
CA THR A 387 9.71 7.28 2.59
C THR A 387 9.77 8.40 1.53
N SER A 388 10.54 8.15 0.45
CA SER A 388 10.62 9.10 -0.66
C SER A 388 9.31 9.23 -1.42
N GLU A 389 9.18 10.35 -2.14
CA GLU A 389 8.01 10.60 -2.98
C GLU A 389 7.87 9.55 -4.08
N ASP A 390 8.95 9.22 -4.81
CA ASP A 390 8.96 8.14 -5.81
C ASP A 390 8.51 6.79 -5.24
N PHE A 391 8.87 6.49 -3.98
CA PHE A 391 8.46 5.27 -3.29
C PHE A 391 6.96 5.30 -2.95
N LEU A 392 6.49 6.38 -2.33
CA LEU A 392 5.09 6.55 -1.98
C LEU A 392 4.16 6.57 -3.20
N GLU A 393 4.63 7.09 -4.34
CA GLU A 393 3.88 7.05 -5.59
C GLU A 393 3.59 5.61 -6.07
N ILE A 394 4.47 4.66 -5.77
CA ILE A 394 4.33 3.26 -6.17
C ILE A 394 3.60 2.45 -5.09
N VAL A 395 3.89 2.70 -3.82
CA VAL A 395 3.20 2.04 -2.70
C VAL A 395 1.73 2.46 -2.65
N ASP A 396 1.44 3.76 -2.82
CA ASP A 396 0.12 4.40 -2.80
C ASP A 396 -0.79 3.93 -1.64
N PRO A 397 -0.32 4.04 -0.37
CA PRO A 397 -1.03 3.51 0.78
C PRO A 397 -2.28 4.30 1.15
N GLU A 398 -3.31 3.60 1.61
CA GLU A 398 -4.48 4.20 2.25
C GLU A 398 -4.19 4.58 3.71
N ALA A 399 -3.35 3.81 4.40
CA ALA A 399 -2.91 4.04 5.77
C ALA A 399 -1.37 4.06 5.87
N ALA A 400 -0.84 5.03 6.61
CA ALA A 400 0.57 5.12 6.95
C ALA A 400 0.74 5.12 8.47
N VAL A 401 1.34 4.06 9.02
CA VAL A 401 1.59 3.92 10.45
C VAL A 401 3.04 4.29 10.75
N ILE A 402 3.24 5.26 11.62
CA ILE A 402 4.55 5.74 12.07
C ILE A 402 4.77 5.23 13.50
N GLN A 403 5.67 4.26 13.66
CA GLN A 403 6.15 3.87 15.00
C GLN A 403 7.27 4.82 15.40
N VAL A 404 6.97 5.65 16.38
CA VAL A 404 7.80 6.77 16.84
C VAL A 404 7.38 7.16 18.26
N GLY A 405 8.34 7.60 19.07
CA GLY A 405 8.10 7.98 20.47
C GLY A 405 7.93 9.49 20.67
N GLU A 406 7.09 9.90 21.62
CA GLU A 406 6.77 11.30 21.95
C GLU A 406 8.01 12.14 22.29
N ASP A 407 8.99 11.55 22.98
CA ASP A 407 10.22 12.21 23.43
C ASP A 407 11.47 11.71 22.66
N ASN A 408 11.32 11.35 21.39
CA ASN A 408 12.48 10.93 20.58
C ASN A 408 13.44 12.11 20.34
N ARG A 409 14.74 11.82 20.28
CA ARG A 409 15.79 12.86 20.16
C ARG A 409 16.14 13.21 18.72
N TYR A 410 15.49 12.55 17.77
CA TYR A 410 15.76 12.63 16.35
C TYR A 410 14.85 13.64 15.65
N ASP A 411 13.87 14.21 16.38
CA ASP A 411 12.83 15.09 15.83
C ASP A 411 11.97 14.37 14.79
N HIS A 412 11.83 13.05 14.94
CA HIS A 412 10.98 12.22 14.11
C HIS A 412 9.51 12.31 14.58
N PRO A 413 8.53 12.14 13.69
CA PRO A 413 8.70 12.13 12.23
C PRO A 413 9.01 13.55 11.73
N HIS A 414 9.88 13.66 10.72
CA HIS A 414 10.19 14.95 10.12
C HIS A 414 8.98 15.52 9.36
N ASP A 415 8.78 16.84 9.45
CA ASP A 415 7.69 17.56 8.77
C ASP A 415 7.63 17.26 7.26
N GLU A 416 8.78 17.05 6.61
CA GLU A 416 8.85 16.74 5.18
C GLU A 416 8.24 15.36 4.86
N VAL A 417 8.40 14.37 5.75
CA VAL A 417 7.82 13.03 5.57
C VAL A 417 6.32 13.07 5.82
N LEU A 418 5.88 13.79 6.86
CA LEU A 418 4.47 14.04 7.11
C LEU A 418 3.82 14.70 5.89
N SER A 419 4.47 15.71 5.31
CA SER A 419 4.00 16.39 4.11
C SER A 419 3.91 15.43 2.91
N ARG A 420 4.90 14.56 2.67
CA ARG A 420 4.84 13.57 1.58
C ARG A 420 3.67 12.60 1.76
N LEU A 421 3.42 12.13 2.98
CA LEU A 421 2.29 11.25 3.28
C LEU A 421 0.94 11.98 3.10
N GLU A 422 0.86 13.22 3.60
CA GLU A 422 -0.25 14.15 3.43
C GLU A 422 -0.44 14.67 2.01
N ASP A 423 0.52 14.51 1.10
CA ASP A 423 0.41 14.86 -0.32
C ASP A 423 0.14 13.62 -1.20
N ASN A 424 0.46 12.42 -0.70
CA ASN A 424 0.28 11.15 -1.39
C ASN A 424 -1.15 10.57 -1.34
N GLY A 425 -1.70 10.40 -0.15
CA GLY A 425 -3.02 9.78 0.02
C GLY A 425 -3.35 9.43 1.46
N ALA A 426 -2.29 9.20 2.23
CA ALA A 426 -2.36 8.32 3.37
C ALA A 426 -3.05 8.95 4.57
N LYS A 427 -3.90 8.16 5.23
CA LYS A 427 -4.33 8.40 6.60
C LYS A 427 -3.15 8.11 7.52
N ILE A 428 -2.67 9.13 8.23
CA ILE A 428 -1.48 9.01 9.08
C ILE A 428 -1.90 8.52 10.47
N TYR A 429 -1.20 7.54 11.00
CA TYR A 429 -1.33 7.07 12.38
C TYR A 429 0.04 7.08 13.04
N ARG A 430 0.13 7.53 14.29
CA ARG A 430 1.41 7.69 15.00
C ARG A 430 1.33 7.19 16.43
N ASN A 431 2.29 6.37 16.86
CA ASN A 431 2.28 5.83 18.23
C ASN A 431 2.44 6.93 19.28
N ASP A 432 3.32 7.90 19.07
CA ASP A 432 3.49 9.05 19.97
C ASP A 432 2.20 9.84 20.28
N TYR A 433 1.23 9.79 19.38
CA TYR A 433 -0.07 10.45 19.55
C TYR A 433 -1.18 9.50 19.99
N HIS A 434 -1.21 8.28 19.45
CA HIS A 434 -2.34 7.35 19.61
C HIS A 434 -2.09 6.25 20.66
N GLY A 435 -0.85 6.08 21.12
CA GLY A 435 -0.42 4.86 21.79
C GLY A 435 -0.44 3.67 20.83
N ASN A 436 -0.87 2.50 21.31
CA ASN A 436 -1.00 1.30 20.47
C ASN A 436 -2.02 1.52 19.34
N ILE A 437 -1.59 1.26 18.11
CA ILE A 437 -2.45 1.29 16.93
C ILE A 437 -2.71 -0.15 16.51
N VAL A 438 -3.99 -0.50 16.34
CA VAL A 438 -4.41 -1.84 15.91
C VAL A 438 -5.17 -1.68 14.61
N ILE A 439 -4.70 -2.37 13.58
CA ILE A 439 -5.35 -2.45 12.28
C ILE A 439 -5.93 -3.85 12.12
N THR A 440 -7.25 -3.93 12.00
CA THR A 440 -7.98 -5.15 11.69
C THR A 440 -8.26 -5.19 10.19
N ILE A 441 -7.86 -6.29 9.55
CA ILE A 441 -8.03 -6.52 8.12
C ILE A 441 -8.96 -7.71 7.92
N GLU A 442 -10.04 -7.45 7.18
CA GLU A 442 -10.94 -8.46 6.64
C GLU A 442 -10.68 -8.65 5.13
N ASP A 443 -11.40 -9.57 4.49
CA ASP A 443 -11.25 -9.95 3.08
C ASP A 443 -11.15 -8.77 2.08
N SER A 444 -11.77 -7.62 2.36
CA SER A 444 -11.84 -6.51 1.40
C SER A 444 -11.74 -5.11 1.99
N ASN A 445 -11.47 -4.99 3.28
CA ASN A 445 -11.48 -3.74 4.03
C ASN A 445 -10.54 -3.85 5.22
N TRP A 446 -10.09 -2.70 5.69
CA TRP A 446 -9.35 -2.58 6.93
C TRP A 446 -9.99 -1.50 7.80
N GLU A 447 -9.80 -1.59 9.11
CA GLU A 447 -10.16 -0.56 10.08
C GLU A 447 -9.06 -0.38 11.12
N ALA A 448 -8.89 0.85 11.61
CA ALA A 448 -8.01 1.15 12.72
C ALA A 448 -8.83 1.38 14.00
N ASN A 449 -8.26 1.03 15.16
CA ASN A 449 -8.87 1.26 16.46
C ASN A 449 -8.97 2.75 16.86
N VAL A 450 -8.32 3.63 16.10
CA VAL A 450 -8.24 5.07 16.32
C VAL A 450 -8.55 5.83 15.03
N GLU A 451 -8.95 7.09 15.16
CA GLU A 451 -9.07 7.98 14.01
C GLU A 451 -7.68 8.44 13.54
N PRO A 452 -7.50 8.79 12.25
CA PRO A 452 -6.23 9.31 11.75
C PRO A 452 -5.78 10.61 12.44
N TRP A 453 -4.46 10.80 12.49
CA TRP A 453 -3.80 12.04 12.84
C TRP A 453 -4.23 13.17 11.90
N ASN A 454 -4.48 14.37 12.44
CA ASN A 454 -4.96 15.56 11.71
C ASN A 454 -3.99 16.72 11.80
#